data_AF-A0A819YMR0-F1
#
_entry.id   AF-A0A819YMR0-F1
#
_cell.length_a   1.000
_cell.length_b   1.000
_cell.length_c   1.000
_cell.angle_alpha   90.00
_cell.angle_beta   90.00
_cell.angle_gamma   90.00
#
_symmetry.space_group_name_H-M   'P 1'
#
loop_
_entity.id
_entity.type
_entity.pdbx_description
1 polymer ?
#
loop_
_entity_poly.entity_id
_entity_poly.type
_entity_poly.pdbx_seq_one_letter_code
_entity_poly.pdbx_strand_id
1 'polypeptide(L)'
;ADIFGSIYVPFSCRLIEEGLLNPAKLSTFQHELIQRGYPGAEDLFSHRSSGVSTRAQYHDNQQSILVVFIGGCTQSEINALRMLALSKSNSKWRFYFAPTNVWTHTRLLQEIETAQ
;
A
#
# COMPACT_ATOMS: atom_id res chain seq x y z
N ALA A 1 0.10 17.85 -4.19
CA ALA A 1 -1.23 17.73 -4.81
C ALA A 1 -1.50 16.25 -5.02
N ASP A 2 -2.38 15.64 -4.22
CA ASP A 2 -2.71 14.22 -4.38
C ASP A 2 -3.38 13.97 -5.75
N ILE A 3 -3.26 12.76 -6.30
CA ILE A 3 -3.81 12.41 -7.63
C ILE A 3 -5.31 12.64 -7.75
N PHE A 4 -6.01 12.69 -6.62
CA PHE A 4 -7.43 13.03 -6.55
C PHE A 4 -7.67 14.43 -6.00
N GLY A 5 -6.77 15.40 -6.18
CA GLY A 5 -7.02 16.79 -5.78
C GLY A 5 -7.35 16.99 -4.29
N SER A 6 -6.82 16.14 -3.41
CA SER A 6 -7.07 16.13 -1.95
C SER A 6 -8.51 15.81 -1.50
N ILE A 7 -9.40 15.38 -2.40
CA ILE A 7 -10.76 14.91 -2.02
C ILE A 7 -10.81 13.43 -1.65
N TYR A 8 -9.81 12.64 -2.06
CA TYR A 8 -9.78 11.20 -1.82
C TYR A 8 -8.36 10.63 -1.79
N VAL A 9 -8.10 9.72 -0.85
CA VAL A 9 -6.91 8.87 -0.85
C VAL A 9 -7.42 7.43 -0.91
N PRO A 10 -6.96 6.59 -1.85
CA PRO A 10 -7.36 5.19 -1.88
C PRO A 10 -7.09 4.53 -0.54
N PHE A 11 -8.10 3.86 0.00
CA PHE A 11 -8.01 3.21 1.31
C PHE A 11 -6.79 2.28 1.40
N SER A 12 -6.52 1.50 0.36
CA SER A 12 -5.32 0.65 0.23
C SER A 12 -4.00 1.42 0.40
N CYS A 13 -3.88 2.61 -0.18
CA CYS A 13 -2.71 3.47 -0.01
C CYS A 13 -2.57 3.99 1.41
N ARG A 14 -3.70 4.29 2.07
CA ARG A 14 -3.69 4.71 3.47
C ARG A 14 -3.26 3.58 4.41
N LEU A 15 -3.71 2.36 4.16
CA LEU A 15 -3.25 1.16 4.89
C LEU A 15 -1.74 1.00 4.82
N ILE A 16 -1.18 1.12 3.62
CA ILE A 16 0.25 0.99 3.38
C ILE A 16 1.01 2.14 4.07
N GLU A 17 0.50 3.38 3.98
CA GLU A 17 1.11 4.53 4.67
C GLU A 17 1.16 4.31 6.19
N GLU A 18 0.06 3.89 6.82
CA GLU A 18 0.03 3.63 8.27
C GLU A 18 0.94 2.47 8.68
N GLY A 19 0.99 1.39 7.88
CA GLY A 19 1.89 0.26 8.13
C GLY A 19 3.38 0.63 8.05
N LEU A 20 3.73 1.58 7.18
CA LEU A 20 5.11 2.05 7.01
C LEU A 20 5.52 3.08 8.07
N LEU A 21 4.65 4.07 8.35
CA LEU A 21 4.97 5.18 9.25
C LEU A 21 4.73 4.85 10.72
N ASN A 22 3.65 4.14 11.01
CA ASN A 22 3.14 3.93 12.37
C ASN A 22 2.88 2.44 12.63
N PRO A 23 3.89 1.55 12.49
CA PRO A 23 3.71 0.11 12.70
C PRO A 23 3.12 -0.23 14.08
N ALA A 24 3.43 0.58 15.10
CA ALA A 24 2.92 0.42 16.46
C ALA A 24 1.41 0.71 16.59
N LYS A 25 0.85 1.52 15.67
CA LYS A 25 -0.58 1.83 15.62
C LYS A 25 -1.37 0.86 14.76
N LEU A 26 -0.69 -0.05 14.05
CA LEU A 26 -1.34 -0.98 13.13
C LEU A 26 -2.32 -1.91 13.85
N SER A 27 -2.03 -2.33 15.08
CA SER A 27 -2.93 -3.17 15.88
C SER A 27 -4.21 -2.43 16.31
N THR A 28 -4.10 -1.16 16.69
CA THR A 28 -5.26 -0.32 17.00
C THR A 28 -6.13 -0.12 15.76
N PHE A 29 -5.47 0.17 14.64
CA PHE A 29 -6.15 0.36 13.37
C PHE A 29 -6.80 -0.94 12.86
N GLN A 30 -6.12 -2.08 13.03
CA GLN A 30 -6.67 -3.41 12.77
C GLN A 30 -7.97 -3.66 13.56
N HIS A 31 -7.95 -3.37 14.87
CA HIS A 31 -9.13 -3.54 15.72
C HIS A 31 -10.31 -2.67 15.26
N GLU A 32 -10.05 -1.43 14.83
CA GLU A 32 -11.06 -0.56 14.25
C GLU A 32 -11.66 -1.15 12.95
N LEU A 33 -10.83 -1.72 12.08
CA LEU A 33 -11.30 -2.37 10.86
C LEU A 33 -12.17 -3.60 11.13
N ILE A 34 -11.79 -4.41 12.12
CA ILE A 34 -12.57 -5.58 12.55
C ILE A 34 -13.93 -5.14 13.07
N GLN A 35 -14.00 -4.12 13.92
CA GLN A 35 -15.26 -3.58 14.45
C GLN A 35 -16.18 -3.04 13.36
N ARG A 36 -15.61 -2.52 12.27
CA ARG A 36 -16.34 -2.02 11.11
C ARG A 36 -16.71 -3.11 10.10
N GLY A 37 -16.31 -4.37 10.34
CA GLY A 37 -16.62 -5.51 9.48
C GLY A 37 -15.85 -5.52 8.17
N TYR A 38 -14.64 -4.94 8.13
CA TYR A 38 -13.79 -5.03 6.93
C TYR A 38 -13.31 -6.47 6.71
N PRO A 39 -13.48 -7.04 5.51
CA PRO A 39 -13.02 -8.39 5.21
C PRO A 39 -11.49 -8.52 5.36
N GLY A 40 -11.03 -9.59 5.99
CA GLY A 40 -9.59 -9.90 6.12
C GLY A 40 -8.83 -8.93 7.02
N ALA A 41 -9.54 -8.12 7.83
CA ALA A 41 -8.89 -7.20 8.77
C ALA A 41 -8.08 -7.98 9.83
N GLU A 42 -8.52 -9.18 10.20
CA GLU A 42 -7.80 -10.11 11.07
C GLU A 42 -6.41 -10.47 10.55
N ASP A 43 -6.15 -10.36 9.24
CA ASP A 43 -4.86 -10.69 8.62
C ASP A 43 -3.88 -9.51 8.53
N LEU A 44 -4.24 -8.34 9.07
CA LEU A 44 -3.40 -7.14 9.06
C LEU A 44 -2.30 -7.22 10.12
N PHE A 45 -1.12 -7.70 9.73
CA PHE A 45 0.03 -7.84 10.64
C PHE A 45 1.28 -7.09 10.16
N SER A 46 2.09 -6.62 11.11
CA SER A 46 3.46 -6.15 10.86
C SER A 46 4.44 -7.04 11.60
N HIS A 47 5.18 -7.85 10.86
CA HIS A 47 6.28 -8.63 11.42
C HIS A 47 7.61 -7.94 11.11
N ARG A 48 8.31 -7.48 12.15
CA ARG A 48 9.69 -7.00 12.02
C ARG A 48 10.62 -8.13 12.40
N SER A 49 11.25 -8.75 11.41
CA SER A 49 12.29 -9.74 11.64
C SER A 49 13.52 -9.04 12.22
N SER A 50 13.81 -9.27 13.50
CA SER A 50 15.06 -8.87 14.16
C SER A 50 16.20 -9.77 13.69
N GLY A 51 16.63 -9.66 12.43
CA GLY A 51 17.53 -10.63 11.81
C GLY A 51 18.65 -10.01 10.99
N VAL A 52 19.84 -9.97 11.58
CA VAL A 52 21.19 -9.84 11.02
C VAL A 52 21.38 -8.75 9.96
N SER A 53 22.05 -7.67 10.37
CA SER A 53 22.72 -6.72 9.50
C SER A 53 23.81 -7.43 8.67
N THR A 54 23.43 -8.11 7.60
CA THR A 54 24.37 -8.48 6.54
C THR A 54 24.72 -7.20 5.80
N ARG A 55 25.90 -6.71 6.17
CA ARG A 55 26.78 -5.71 5.55
C ARG A 55 26.61 -5.57 4.03
N ALA A 56 25.53 -4.94 3.61
CA ALA A 56 25.45 -4.21 2.34
C ALA A 56 25.60 -2.74 2.72
N GLN A 57 26.85 -2.31 2.91
CA GLN A 57 27.21 -0.90 2.87
C GLN A 57 27.02 -0.42 1.42
N TYR A 58 25.77 -0.27 1.00
CA TYR A 58 25.43 0.54 -0.16
C TYR A 58 24.99 1.89 0.36
N HIS A 59 25.77 2.86 -0.06
CA HIS A 59 25.76 4.25 0.32
C HIS A 59 24.50 4.94 -0.23
N ASP A 60 23.32 4.62 0.29
CA ASP A 60 22.18 5.54 0.33
C ASP A 60 21.05 5.00 1.22
N ASN A 61 20.45 5.85 2.06
CA ASN A 61 19.38 5.55 3.03
C ASN A 61 18.04 5.05 2.41
N GLN A 62 18.04 4.44 1.22
CA GLN A 62 16.83 4.02 0.50
C GLN A 62 16.24 2.70 1.05
N GLN A 63 14.97 2.73 1.49
CA GLN A 63 14.22 1.52 1.84
C GLN A 63 13.42 1.05 0.62
N SER A 64 13.71 -0.17 0.15
CA SER A 64 12.93 -0.83 -0.90
C SER A 64 11.65 -1.43 -0.31
N ILE A 65 10.51 -1.16 -0.95
CA ILE A 65 9.19 -1.61 -0.51
C ILE A 65 8.53 -2.34 -1.68
N LEU A 66 8.22 -3.62 -1.51
CA LEU A 66 7.42 -4.39 -2.46
C LEU A 66 5.96 -4.34 -2.03
N VAL A 67 5.09 -3.85 -2.91
CA VAL A 67 3.63 -3.82 -2.72
C VAL A 67 3.00 -4.82 -3.67
N VAL A 68 2.36 -5.84 -3.09
CA VAL A 68 1.64 -6.88 -3.81
C VAL A 68 0.15 -6.59 -3.71
N PHE A 69 -0.51 -6.43 -4.86
CA PHE A 69 -1.96 -6.26 -4.92
C PHE A 69 -2.61 -7.55 -5.43
N ILE A 70 -3.22 -8.30 -4.51
CA ILE A 70 -3.99 -9.51 -4.84
C ILE A 70 -5.41 -9.09 -5.21
N GLY A 71 -5.89 -9.58 -6.35
CA GLY A 71 -7.14 -9.11 -6.94
C GLY A 71 -6.97 -7.84 -7.76
N GLY A 72 -5.75 -7.35 -7.93
CA GLY A 72 -5.36 -6.23 -8.81
C GLY A 72 -5.44 -4.85 -8.15
N CYS A 73 -4.98 -3.83 -8.89
CA CYS A 73 -5.02 -2.44 -8.44
C CYS A 73 -5.24 -1.48 -9.61
N THR A 74 -5.52 -0.24 -9.28
CA THR A 74 -5.67 0.86 -10.23
C THR A 74 -4.38 1.65 -10.40
N GLN A 75 -4.24 2.32 -11.53
CA GLN A 75 -3.10 3.21 -11.76
C GLN A 75 -3.05 4.37 -10.75
N SER A 76 -4.21 4.80 -10.24
CA SER A 76 -4.29 5.84 -9.22
C SER A 76 -3.68 5.41 -7.89
N GLU A 77 -3.84 4.14 -7.49
CA GLU A 77 -3.18 3.59 -6.29
C GLU A 77 -1.66 3.54 -6.45
N ILE A 78 -1.18 3.03 -7.60
CA ILE A 78 0.24 3.00 -7.93
C ILE A 78 0.83 4.41 -7.89
N ASN A 79 0.16 5.36 -8.51
CA ASN A 79 0.62 6.75 -8.54
C ASN A 79 0.60 7.36 -7.13
N ALA A 80 -0.40 7.06 -6.30
CA ALA A 80 -0.50 7.63 -4.96
C ALA A 80 0.65 7.19 -4.07
N LEU A 81 1.06 5.92 -4.17
CA LEU A 81 2.22 5.41 -3.45
C LEU A 81 3.54 5.97 -3.99
N ARG A 82 3.66 6.16 -5.32
CA ARG A 82 4.81 6.88 -5.91
C ARG A 82 4.90 8.31 -5.38
N MET A 83 3.77 9.01 -5.28
CA MET A 83 3.72 10.36 -4.72
C MET A 83 4.02 10.38 -3.22
N LEU A 84 3.59 9.37 -2.48
CA LEU A 84 3.93 9.20 -1.08
C LEU A 84 5.45 9.13 -0.89
N ALA A 85 6.16 8.37 -1.73
CA ALA A 85 7.63 8.32 -1.71
C ALA A 85 8.31 9.66 -2.02
N LEU A 86 7.70 10.51 -2.84
CA LEU A 86 8.26 11.82 -3.22
C LEU A 86 7.97 12.92 -2.19
N SER A 87 6.80 12.88 -1.55
CA SER A 87 6.31 13.96 -0.68
C SER A 87 6.93 13.98 0.71
N LYS A 88 7.53 12.87 1.17
CA LYS A 88 8.08 12.77 2.53
C LYS A 88 9.59 13.01 2.51
N SER A 89 9.99 14.24 2.87
CA SER A 89 11.38 14.76 2.86
C SER A 89 12.46 13.89 3.53
N ASN A 90 12.10 12.96 4.41
CA ASN A 90 13.05 12.14 5.20
C ASN A 90 12.99 10.64 4.89
N SER A 91 12.08 10.18 4.02
CA SER A 91 11.95 8.76 3.67
C SER A 91 12.38 8.54 2.23
N LYS A 92 13.51 7.84 2.03
CA LYS A 92 13.94 7.39 0.70
C LYS A 92 13.23 6.08 0.35
N TRP A 93 11.92 6.09 0.20
CA TRP A 93 11.17 4.89 -0.17
C TRP A 93 11.24 4.63 -1.67
N ARG A 94 11.57 3.39 -2.04
CA ARG A 94 11.49 2.93 -3.42
C ARG A 94 10.45 1.82 -3.53
N PHE A 95 9.30 2.16 -4.09
CA PHE A 95 8.22 1.21 -4.30
C PHE A 95 8.44 0.36 -5.55
N TYR A 96 8.23 -0.94 -5.39
CA TYR A 96 8.08 -1.92 -6.45
C TYR A 96 6.67 -2.48 -6.37
N PHE A 97 5.98 -2.61 -7.51
CA PHE A 97 4.59 -3.03 -7.55
C PHE A 97 4.46 -4.37 -8.26
N ALA A 98 3.76 -5.31 -7.64
CA ALA A 98 3.42 -6.61 -8.20
C ALA A 98 1.90 -6.84 -8.11
N PRO A 99 1.10 -6.17 -8.97
CA PRO A 99 -0.33 -6.42 -9.02
C PRO A 99 -0.65 -7.67 -9.83
N THR A 100 -1.67 -8.43 -9.42
CA THR A 100 -2.18 -9.55 -10.24
C THR A 100 -2.84 -9.08 -11.53
N ASN A 101 -3.50 -7.90 -11.50
CA ASN A 101 -4.05 -7.23 -12.67
C ASN A 101 -4.04 -5.71 -12.46
N VAL A 102 -4.04 -4.93 -13.54
CA VAL A 102 -4.20 -3.47 -13.48
C VAL A 102 -5.59 -3.10 -14.00
N TRP A 103 -6.44 -2.67 -13.07
CA TRP A 103 -7.82 -2.31 -13.31
C TRP A 103 -7.98 -0.88 -13.80
N THR A 104 -8.95 -0.74 -14.71
CA THR A 104 -9.57 0.52 -15.08
C THR A 104 -11.08 0.34 -14.89
N HIS A 105 -11.83 1.44 -14.74
CA HIS A 105 -13.28 1.32 -14.57
C HIS A 105 -13.93 0.56 -15.74
N THR A 106 -13.41 0.73 -16.96
CA THR A 106 -13.94 0.08 -18.16
C THR A 106 -13.71 -1.42 -18.11
N ARG A 107 -12.49 -1.86 -17.81
CA ARG A 107 -12.15 -3.29 -17.70
C ARG A 107 -12.96 -3.99 -16.61
N LEU A 108 -13.12 -3.33 -15.47
CA LEU A 108 -13.89 -3.89 -14.36
C LEU A 108 -15.37 -4.08 -14.76
N LEU A 109 -15.99 -3.07 -15.37
CA LEU A 109 -17.39 -3.17 -15.82
C LEU A 109 -17.55 -4.24 -16.89
N GLN A 110 -16.64 -4.30 -17.86
CA GLN A 110 -16.64 -5.32 -18.90
C GLN A 110 -16.57 -6.73 -18.33
N GLU A 111 -15.69 -6.98 -17.35
CA GLU A 111 -15.59 -8.29 -16.73
C GLU A 111 -16.85 -8.68 -15.95
N ILE A 112 -17.46 -7.72 -15.23
CA ILE A 112 -18.73 -7.95 -14.54
C ILE A 112 -19.84 -8.27 -15.55
N GLU A 113 -19.93 -7.55 -16.66
CA GLU A 113 -20.92 -7.80 -17.72
C GLU A 113 -20.73 -9.17 -18.37
N THR A 114 -19.49 -9.61 -18.60
CA THR A 114 -19.20 -10.93 -19.19
C THR A 114 -19.39 -12.10 -18.23
N ALA A 115 -19.45 -11.84 -16.92
CA ALA A 115 -19.63 -12.86 -15.89
C ALA A 115 -21.11 -13.17 -15.58
N GLN A 116 -22.05 -12.43 -16.19
CA GLN A 116 -23.50 -12.66 -16.10
C GLN A 116 -24.00 -13.59 -17.21
#